data_AF-A0A7W0I1J5-F1
#
_entry.id   AF-A0A7W0I1J5-F1
#
_cell.length_a   1.000
_cell.length_b   1.000
_cell.length_c   1.000
_cell.angle_alpha   90.00
_cell.angle_beta   90.00
_cell.angle_gamma   90.00
#
_symmetry.space_group_name_H-M   'P 1'
#
loop_
_entity.id
_entity.type
_entity.pdbx_description
1 polymer ?
#
loop_
_entity_poly.entity_id
_entity_poly.type
_entity_poly.pdbx_seq_one_letter_code
_entity_poly.pdbx_strand_id
1 'polypeptide(L)'
;MNKKNMENDDFFDEASVIQGFDIELSESNALRIDRLVDEYEKSILNRVDEEYSENTTISDRLADSIAKFGGSWTFIGCFGAVLVVWMIWNTLPFIKPLHFDEPPFILLNLCLSFLAAFQAPIIMMSQNRQSARDKHESVIDFAINYKAEQEIDDIQKHLHRMEEDDLNTLEQFNGELLEIKKLLASIESRLSRLDIKTEE
;
A
#
# COMPACT_ATOMS: atom_id res chain seq x y z
N MET A 1 -35.38 38.12 -27.54
CA MET A 1 -33.97 38.15 -27.08
C MET A 1 -33.98 37.43 -25.74
N ASN A 2 -33.56 36.17 -25.59
CA ASN A 2 -32.28 35.59 -25.97
C ASN A 2 -32.44 34.06 -26.13
N LYS A 3 -32.07 33.53 -27.29
CA LYS A 3 -31.85 32.08 -27.55
C LYS A 3 -30.36 31.85 -27.34
N LYS A 4 -29.98 31.04 -26.33
CA LYS A 4 -28.77 30.18 -26.30
C LYS A 4 -28.57 29.63 -24.90
N ASN A 5 -28.11 28.38 -24.84
CA ASN A 5 -27.68 27.57 -23.68
C ASN A 5 -28.67 26.47 -23.25
N MET A 6 -29.09 25.67 -24.22
CA MET A 6 -29.71 24.34 -24.03
C MET A 6 -28.87 23.38 -24.88
N GLU A 7 -27.67 23.01 -24.41
CA GLU A 7 -26.80 22.05 -25.13
C GLU A 7 -25.60 21.57 -24.29
N ASN A 8 -25.74 21.36 -22.98
CA ASN A 8 -24.61 20.87 -22.15
C ASN A 8 -24.97 19.85 -21.05
N ASP A 9 -26.22 19.33 -21.01
CA ASP A 9 -26.61 18.32 -20.01
C ASP A 9 -26.66 16.89 -20.57
N ASP A 10 -26.57 16.70 -21.90
CA ASP A 10 -26.64 15.38 -22.54
C ASP A 10 -25.27 14.67 -22.67
N PHE A 11 -24.16 15.30 -22.26
CA PHE A 11 -22.82 14.73 -22.41
C PHE A 11 -22.37 13.84 -21.24
N PHE A 12 -23.09 13.88 -20.11
CA PHE A 12 -22.70 13.12 -18.91
C PHE A 12 -23.57 11.89 -18.61
N ASP A 13 -24.68 11.69 -19.33
CA ASP A 13 -25.57 10.53 -19.17
C ASP A 13 -25.14 9.30 -19.98
N GLU A 14 -24.19 9.45 -20.91
CA GLU A 14 -23.75 8.36 -21.80
C GLU A 14 -22.41 7.72 -21.39
N ALA A 15 -21.83 8.14 -20.25
CA ALA A 15 -20.55 7.64 -19.77
C ALA A 15 -20.65 6.54 -18.70
N SER A 16 -21.85 6.03 -18.38
CA SER A 16 -22.05 5.04 -17.31
C SER A 16 -22.53 3.65 -17.78
N VAL A 17 -22.52 3.37 -19.08
CA VAL A 17 -22.91 2.05 -19.60
C VAL A 17 -21.74 1.43 -20.35
N ILE A 18 -20.80 0.87 -19.59
CA ILE A 18 -19.91 -0.17 -20.16
C ILE A 18 -20.73 -1.45 -20.21
N GLN A 19 -21.24 -1.73 -21.40
CA GLN A 19 -22.05 -2.91 -21.72
C GLN A 19 -21.20 -4.18 -21.51
N GLY A 20 -21.51 -4.97 -20.46
CA GLY A 20 -20.93 -6.29 -20.25
C GLY A 20 -20.73 -6.77 -18.80
N PHE A 21 -20.97 -5.94 -17.78
CA PHE A 21 -20.84 -6.35 -16.38
C PHE A 21 -22.00 -5.78 -15.55
N ASP A 22 -23.06 -6.55 -15.35
CA ASP A 22 -24.13 -6.24 -14.38
C ASP A 22 -23.66 -6.57 -12.95
N ILE A 23 -22.53 -5.99 -12.52
CA ILE A 23 -22.24 -5.85 -11.10
C ILE A 23 -22.72 -4.45 -10.72
N GLU A 24 -23.98 -4.37 -10.33
CA GLU A 24 -24.52 -3.19 -9.68
C GLU A 24 -23.71 -3.01 -8.38
N LEU A 25 -22.68 -2.16 -8.44
CA LEU A 25 -21.96 -1.64 -7.28
C LEU A 25 -22.95 -0.74 -6.51
N SER A 26 -23.94 -1.37 -5.91
CA SER A 26 -24.85 -0.74 -4.97
C SER A 26 -24.01 -0.10 -3.86
N GLU A 27 -24.32 1.15 -3.51
CA GLU A 27 -23.63 1.91 -2.44
C GLU A 27 -23.38 1.06 -1.18
N SER A 28 -24.26 0.09 -0.89
CA SER A 28 -24.12 -0.82 0.24
C SER A 28 -22.91 -1.76 0.18
N ASN A 29 -22.45 -2.16 -1.00
CA ASN A 29 -21.30 -3.07 -1.19
C ASN A 29 -19.97 -2.30 -1.08
N ALA A 30 -19.90 -1.10 -1.66
CA ALA A 30 -18.75 -0.20 -1.52
C ALA A 30 -18.50 0.15 -0.04
N LEU A 31 -19.55 0.50 0.70
CA LEU A 31 -19.48 0.77 2.15
C LEU A 31 -19.10 -0.46 2.99
N ARG A 32 -19.30 -1.67 2.48
CA ARG A 32 -18.97 -2.91 3.17
C ARG A 32 -17.50 -3.26 3.00
N ILE A 33 -16.96 -3.06 1.80
CA ILE A 33 -15.53 -3.21 1.53
C ILE A 33 -14.74 -2.14 2.27
N ASP A 34 -15.20 -0.89 2.24
CA ASP A 34 -14.59 0.23 2.98
C ASP A 34 -14.47 -0.08 4.49
N ARG A 35 -15.54 -0.62 5.09
CA ARG A 35 -15.54 -1.01 6.51
C ARG A 35 -14.63 -2.21 6.81
N LEU A 36 -14.52 -3.17 5.89
CA LEU A 36 -13.65 -4.34 6.06
C LEU A 36 -12.17 -3.97 5.93
N VAL A 37 -11.85 -3.03 5.03
CA VAL A 37 -10.50 -2.46 4.90
C VAL A 37 -10.15 -1.67 6.16
N ASP A 38 -11.05 -0.80 6.64
CA ASP A 38 -10.86 -0.05 7.89
C ASP A 38 -10.65 -0.96 9.11
N GLU A 39 -11.41 -2.05 9.22
CA GLU A 39 -11.31 -2.99 10.35
C GLU A 39 -10.01 -3.81 10.28
N TYR A 40 -9.56 -4.17 9.08
CA TYR A 40 -8.27 -4.82 8.87
C TYR A 40 -7.09 -3.87 9.12
N GLU A 41 -7.13 -2.64 8.62
CA GLU A 41 -6.12 -1.62 8.84
C GLU A 41 -5.94 -1.35 10.34
N LYS A 42 -7.06 -1.18 11.05
CA LYS A 42 -7.06 -0.96 12.49
C LYS A 42 -6.55 -2.16 13.28
N SER A 43 -6.80 -3.39 12.82
CA SER A 43 -6.27 -4.61 13.44
C SER A 43 -4.77 -4.79 13.21
N ILE A 44 -4.24 -4.39 12.05
CA ILE A 44 -2.80 -4.41 11.78
C ILE A 44 -2.11 -3.33 12.62
N LEU A 45 -2.61 -2.10 12.60
CA LEU A 45 -2.06 -0.98 13.36
C LEU A 45 -2.03 -1.25 14.86
N ASN A 46 -3.13 -1.77 15.42
CA ASN A 46 -3.17 -2.10 16.84
C ASN A 46 -2.20 -3.22 17.22
N ARG A 47 -2.00 -4.23 16.36
CA ARG A 47 -1.08 -5.34 16.66
C ARG A 47 0.39 -4.89 16.58
N VAL A 48 0.72 -3.96 15.67
CA VAL A 48 2.04 -3.32 15.61
C VAL A 48 2.30 -2.43 16.84
N ASP A 49 1.28 -1.71 17.33
CA ASP A 49 1.41 -0.86 18.52
C ASP A 49 1.42 -1.64 19.85
N GLU A 50 0.63 -2.72 19.96
CA GLU A 50 0.48 -3.50 21.19
C GLU A 50 1.76 -4.28 21.52
N GLU A 51 2.41 -4.89 20.53
CA GLU A 51 3.70 -5.59 20.68
C GLU A 51 4.88 -4.64 21.02
N TYR A 52 4.71 -3.34 20.75
CA TYR A 52 5.70 -2.30 21.02
C TYR A 52 5.59 -1.70 22.42
N SER A 53 4.37 -1.64 22.95
CA SER A 53 4.10 -1.01 24.25
C SER A 53 4.61 -1.82 25.43
N GLU A 54 4.73 -3.15 25.30
CA GLU A 54 5.07 -4.03 26.41
C GLU A 54 6.57 -4.04 26.80
N ASN A 55 7.49 -3.52 25.98
CA ASN A 55 8.94 -3.67 26.24
C ASN A 55 9.82 -2.43 26.00
N THR A 56 9.29 -1.20 26.10
CA THR A 56 10.18 -0.02 26.04
C THR A 56 10.89 0.20 27.38
N THR A 57 12.06 -0.41 27.52
CA THR A 57 12.95 -0.13 28.65
C THR A 57 13.49 1.29 28.52
N ILE A 58 13.71 1.99 29.63
CA ILE A 58 14.22 3.38 29.65
C ILE A 58 15.52 3.52 28.83
N SER A 59 16.33 2.45 28.76
CA SER A 59 17.53 2.34 27.93
C SER A 59 17.26 2.46 26.43
N ASP A 60 16.14 1.93 25.94
CA ASP A 60 15.81 1.93 24.50
C ASP A 60 15.41 3.32 24.02
N ARG A 61 14.71 4.08 24.88
CA ARG A 61 14.39 5.49 24.62
C ARG A 61 15.65 6.36 24.62
N LEU A 62 16.58 6.09 25.54
CA LEU A 62 17.86 6.80 25.62
C LEU A 62 18.74 6.54 24.39
N ALA A 63 18.86 5.27 23.97
CA ALA A 63 19.60 4.89 22.77
C ALA A 63 19.04 5.57 21.52
N ASP A 64 17.70 5.69 21.41
CA ASP A 64 17.07 6.38 20.29
C ASP A 64 17.30 7.88 20.23
N SER A 65 17.20 8.54 21.38
CA SER A 65 17.54 9.96 21.45
C SER A 65 19.00 10.20 21.09
N ILE A 66 19.92 9.34 21.55
CA ILE A 66 21.35 9.44 21.23
C ILE A 66 21.60 9.17 19.73
N ALA A 67 20.95 8.17 19.13
CA ALA A 67 21.08 7.87 17.70
C ALA A 67 20.56 9.02 16.82
N LYS A 68 19.40 9.59 17.16
CA LYS A 68 18.82 10.75 16.46
C LYS A 68 19.68 12.01 16.61
N PHE A 69 20.24 12.24 17.79
CA PHE A 69 21.08 13.39 18.06
C PHE A 69 22.47 13.27 17.39
N GLY A 70 23.09 12.09 17.47
CA GLY A 70 24.39 11.80 16.88
C GLY A 70 24.40 11.77 15.35
N GLY A 71 23.26 11.54 14.71
CA GLY A 71 23.12 11.54 13.24
C GLY A 71 22.84 12.91 12.61
N SER A 72 22.64 13.96 13.40
CA SER A 72 22.31 15.29 12.87
C SER A 72 23.55 16.05 12.38
N TRP A 73 23.48 16.63 11.18
CA TRP A 73 24.53 17.52 10.64
C TRP A 73 24.88 18.69 11.57
N THR A 74 23.94 19.18 12.38
CA THR A 74 24.19 20.24 13.37
C THR A 74 25.06 19.77 14.54
N PHE A 75 24.94 18.50 14.94
CA PHE A 75 25.75 17.90 16.01
C PHE A 75 27.21 17.76 15.57
N ILE A 76 27.45 17.26 14.35
CA ILE A 76 28.81 17.16 13.77
C ILE A 76 29.49 18.54 13.76
N GLY A 77 28.77 19.58 13.30
CA GLY A 77 29.31 20.94 13.26
C GLY A 77 29.64 21.52 14.64
N CYS A 78 28.74 21.37 15.62
CA CYS A 78 28.96 21.82 16.99
C CYS A 78 30.11 21.07 17.67
N PHE A 79 30.16 19.74 17.52
CA PHE A 79 31.22 18.90 18.08
C PHE A 79 32.59 19.28 17.51
N GLY A 80 32.69 19.47 16.19
CA GLY A 80 33.91 19.97 15.55
C GLY A 80 34.34 21.35 16.06
N ALA A 81 33.40 22.27 16.26
CA ALA A 81 33.69 23.59 16.82
C ALA A 81 34.26 23.50 18.24
N VAL A 82 33.70 22.64 19.09
CA VAL A 82 34.23 22.39 20.46
C VAL A 82 35.66 21.85 20.41
N LEU A 83 35.96 20.91 19.51
CA LEU A 83 37.33 20.39 19.34
C LEU A 83 38.31 21.50 18.94
N VAL A 84 37.92 22.36 17.99
CA VAL A 84 38.75 23.50 17.57
C VAL A 84 38.98 24.48 18.72
N VAL A 85 37.94 24.81 19.48
CA VAL A 85 38.05 25.67 20.67
C VAL A 85 38.98 25.04 21.71
N TRP A 86 38.87 23.73 21.94
CA TRP A 86 39.74 23.00 22.88
C TRP A 86 41.21 23.05 22.47
N MET A 87 41.50 22.83 21.18
CA MET A 87 42.85 22.92 20.62
C MET A 87 43.41 24.34 20.77
N ILE A 88 42.62 25.37 20.42
CA ILE A 88 43.03 26.78 20.57
C ILE A 88 43.32 27.09 22.04
N TRP A 89 42.43 26.69 22.95
CA TRP A 89 42.60 26.92 24.39
C TRP A 89 43.87 26.28 24.94
N ASN A 90 44.20 25.04 24.56
CA ASN A 90 45.41 24.36 25.03
C ASN A 90 46.70 24.80 24.29
N THR A 91 46.60 25.44 23.13
CA THR A 91 47.77 25.93 22.36
C THR A 91 48.15 27.38 22.70
N LEU A 92 47.26 28.14 23.36
CA LEU A 92 47.52 29.55 23.67
C LEU A 92 48.68 29.72 24.67
N PRO A 93 49.74 30.48 24.32
CA PRO A 93 50.98 30.56 25.09
C PRO A 93 50.83 31.26 26.46
N PHE A 94 49.68 31.87 26.75
CA PHE A 94 49.35 32.50 28.02
C PHE A 94 48.96 31.49 29.13
N ILE A 95 48.68 30.23 28.77
CA ILE A 95 48.20 29.18 29.70
C ILE A 95 49.33 28.16 30.01
N LYS A 96 50.57 28.46 29.56
CA LYS A 96 51.79 27.65 29.73
C LYS A 96 52.07 27.06 31.13
N PRO A 97 51.79 27.71 32.27
CA PRO A 97 52.02 27.09 33.58
C PRO A 97 50.94 26.06 33.97
N LEU A 98 49.86 25.94 33.20
CA LEU A 98 48.71 25.04 33.44
C LEU A 98 48.45 24.14 32.22
N HIS A 99 49.50 23.64 31.56
CA HIS A 99 49.33 22.71 30.43
C HIS A 99 48.64 21.42 30.89
N PHE A 100 47.35 21.33 30.59
CA PHE A 100 46.55 20.14 30.85
C PHE A 100 46.68 19.13 29.70
N ASP A 101 46.85 19.59 28.44
CA ASP A 101 47.01 18.73 27.25
C ASP A 101 47.95 19.37 26.20
N GLU A 102 49.26 19.17 26.36
CA GLU A 102 50.30 19.72 25.45
C GLU A 102 50.34 18.92 24.12
N PRO A 103 50.69 19.55 22.97
CA PRO A 103 50.78 18.84 21.70
C PRO A 103 51.71 17.62 21.83
N PRO A 104 51.26 16.39 21.50
CA PRO A 104 50.26 16.04 20.49
C PRO A 104 48.82 15.73 20.98
N PHE A 105 48.35 16.31 22.09
CA PHE A 105 46.97 16.18 22.62
C PHE A 105 46.56 14.75 23.02
N ILE A 106 47.27 14.15 23.98
CA ILE A 106 47.07 12.76 24.40
C ILE A 106 45.71 12.53 25.06
N LEU A 107 45.21 13.51 25.83
CA LEU A 107 43.91 13.40 26.50
C LEU A 107 42.77 13.48 25.50
N LEU A 108 42.84 14.42 24.56
CA LEU A 108 41.85 14.54 23.50
C LEU A 108 41.78 13.26 22.66
N ASN A 109 42.94 12.70 22.31
CA ASN A 109 43.04 11.45 21.56
C ASN A 109 42.45 10.26 22.33
N LEU A 110 42.68 10.17 23.66
CA LEU A 110 42.09 9.15 24.51
C LEU A 110 40.56 9.26 24.58
N CYS A 111 40.04 10.48 24.78
CA CYS A 111 38.61 10.75 24.82
C CYS A 111 37.92 10.41 23.49
N LEU A 112 38.49 10.82 22.36
CA LEU A 112 37.96 10.51 21.02
C LEU A 112 37.96 9.00 20.74
N SER A 113 39.02 8.31 21.13
CA SER A 113 39.12 6.85 20.96
C SER A 113 38.06 6.11 21.78
N PHE A 114 37.86 6.53 23.03
CA PHE A 114 36.80 5.98 23.88
C PHE A 114 35.41 6.26 23.32
N LEU A 115 35.15 7.51 22.89
CA LEU A 115 33.87 7.91 22.29
C LEU A 115 33.54 7.07 21.05
N ALA A 116 34.52 6.87 20.16
CA ALA A 116 34.36 6.04 18.97
C ALA A 116 34.10 4.56 19.31
N ALA A 117 34.80 4.03 20.32
CA ALA A 117 34.61 2.64 20.77
C ALA A 117 33.18 2.39 21.30
N PHE A 118 32.59 3.35 22.01
CA PHE A 118 31.20 3.27 22.47
C PHE A 118 30.17 3.56 21.37
N GLN A 119 30.56 4.32 20.36
CA GLN A 119 29.66 4.68 19.26
C GLN A 119 29.26 3.46 18.41
N ALA A 120 30.20 2.58 18.09
CA ALA A 120 29.94 1.43 17.20
C ALA A 120 28.86 0.46 17.75
N PRO A 121 28.89 0.03 19.03
CA PRO A 121 27.84 -0.79 19.62
C PRO A 121 26.48 -0.08 19.69
N ILE A 122 26.45 1.22 20.02
CA ILE A 122 25.20 1.99 20.10
C ILE A 122 24.56 2.08 18.71
N ILE A 123 25.36 2.38 17.67
CA ILE A 123 24.90 2.37 16.29
C ILE A 123 24.40 0.96 15.91
N MET A 124 25.16 -0.09 16.25
CA MET A 124 24.79 -1.47 15.93
C MET A 124 23.49 -1.89 16.64
N MET A 125 23.27 -1.49 17.89
CA MET A 125 22.01 -1.74 18.61
C MET A 125 20.83 -1.01 17.95
N SER A 126 21.02 0.27 17.58
CA SER A 126 20.00 1.04 16.86
C SER A 126 19.68 0.43 15.50
N GLN A 127 20.71 -0.01 14.76
CA GLN A 127 20.57 -0.67 13.45
C GLN A 127 19.89 -2.03 13.58
N ASN A 128 20.29 -2.87 14.53
CA ASN A 128 19.69 -4.19 14.75
C ASN A 128 18.18 -4.06 15.04
N ARG A 129 17.80 -3.03 15.78
CA ARG A 129 16.40 -2.75 16.09
C ARG A 129 15.61 -2.16 14.92
N GLN A 130 16.24 -1.33 14.08
CA GLN A 130 15.63 -0.90 12.81
C GLN A 130 15.42 -2.11 11.89
N SER A 131 16.45 -2.93 11.69
CA SER A 131 16.36 -4.15 10.86
C SER A 131 15.31 -5.15 11.36
N ALA A 132 15.12 -5.29 12.68
CA ALA A 132 14.04 -6.11 13.23
C ALA A 132 12.64 -5.57 12.85
N ARG A 133 12.46 -4.23 12.87
CA ARG A 133 11.22 -3.58 12.42
C ARG A 133 10.99 -3.76 10.93
N ASP A 134 12.00 -3.48 10.12
CA ASP A 134 11.94 -3.62 8.67
C ASP A 134 11.58 -5.06 8.27
N LYS A 135 12.13 -6.05 9.01
CA LYS A 135 11.80 -7.46 8.80
C LYS A 135 10.34 -7.76 9.13
N HIS A 136 9.84 -7.26 10.27
CA HIS A 136 8.44 -7.46 10.64
C HIS A 136 7.48 -6.83 9.63
N GLU A 137 7.75 -5.59 9.22
CA GLU A 137 6.99 -4.89 8.18
C GLU A 137 7.00 -5.66 6.86
N SER A 138 8.17 -6.15 6.42
CA SER A 138 8.26 -6.95 5.19
C SER A 138 7.45 -8.25 5.22
N VAL A 139 7.29 -8.87 6.40
CA VAL A 139 6.48 -10.09 6.55
C VAL A 139 4.99 -9.75 6.43
N ILE A 140 4.56 -8.63 7.01
CA ILE A 140 3.19 -8.13 6.88
C ILE A 140 2.89 -7.81 5.42
N ASP A 141 3.75 -7.06 4.75
CA ASP A 141 3.61 -6.71 3.33
C ASP A 141 3.52 -7.96 2.45
N PHE A 142 4.35 -8.96 2.72
CA PHE A 142 4.28 -10.25 2.03
C PHE A 142 2.92 -10.93 2.23
N ALA A 143 2.39 -10.95 3.45
CA ALA A 143 1.11 -11.58 3.75
C ALA A 143 -0.07 -10.85 3.07
N ILE A 144 -0.05 -9.52 3.04
CA ILE A 144 -1.06 -8.70 2.35
C ILE A 144 -1.02 -8.99 0.84
N ASN A 145 0.17 -8.95 0.24
CA ASN A 145 0.33 -9.22 -1.19
C ASN A 145 -0.11 -10.64 -1.56
N TYR A 146 0.24 -11.64 -0.74
CA TYR A 146 -0.19 -13.02 -0.94
C TYR A 146 -1.72 -13.16 -0.87
N LYS A 147 -2.38 -12.47 0.07
CA LYS A 147 -3.84 -12.46 0.18
C LYS A 147 -4.48 -11.77 -1.03
N ALA A 148 -3.92 -10.66 -1.49
CA ALA A 148 -4.39 -9.96 -2.68
C ALA A 148 -4.26 -10.85 -3.94
N GLU A 149 -3.16 -11.58 -4.08
CA GLU A 149 -2.97 -12.55 -5.16
C GLU A 149 -4.05 -13.65 -5.13
N GLN A 150 -4.35 -14.19 -3.95
CA GLN A 150 -5.41 -15.18 -3.79
C GLN A 150 -6.80 -14.62 -4.14
N GLU A 151 -7.12 -13.40 -3.70
CA GLU A 151 -8.39 -12.74 -4.05
C GLU A 151 -8.52 -12.50 -5.56
N ILE A 152 -7.42 -12.14 -6.24
CA ILE A 152 -7.39 -12.00 -7.70
C ILE A 152 -7.66 -13.35 -8.39
N ASP A 153 -7.03 -14.44 -7.95
CA ASP A 153 -7.26 -15.79 -8.49
C ASP A 153 -8.72 -16.23 -8.29
N ASP A 154 -9.30 -15.95 -7.12
CA ASP A 154 -10.71 -16.25 -6.84
C ASP A 154 -11.67 -15.44 -7.73
N ILE A 155 -11.38 -14.14 -7.93
CA ILE A 155 -12.12 -13.31 -8.87
C ILE A 155 -12.01 -13.88 -10.29
N GLN A 156 -10.81 -14.22 -10.76
CA GLN A 156 -10.59 -14.80 -12.09
C GLN A 156 -11.38 -16.10 -12.30
N LYS A 157 -11.39 -16.99 -11.30
CA LYS A 157 -12.20 -18.21 -11.34
C LYS A 157 -13.69 -17.91 -11.42
N HIS A 158 -14.16 -16.90 -10.69
CA HIS A 158 -15.57 -16.51 -10.76
C HIS A 158 -15.93 -15.96 -12.13
N LEU A 159 -15.08 -15.12 -12.71
CA LEU A 159 -15.26 -14.57 -14.06
C LEU A 159 -15.30 -15.66 -15.13
N HIS A 160 -14.38 -16.63 -15.08
CA HIS A 160 -14.40 -17.75 -16.02
C HIS A 160 -15.66 -18.60 -15.91
N ARG A 161 -16.18 -18.80 -14.68
CA ARG A 161 -17.45 -19.50 -14.48
C ARG A 161 -18.63 -18.72 -15.06
N MET A 162 -18.66 -17.40 -14.86
CA MET A 162 -19.71 -16.54 -15.45
C MET A 162 -19.65 -16.58 -16.98
N GLU A 163 -18.47 -16.52 -17.57
CA GLU A 163 -18.28 -16.63 -19.02
C GLU A 163 -18.80 -17.97 -19.56
N GLU A 164 -18.53 -19.07 -18.86
CA GLU A 164 -19.05 -20.40 -19.23
C GLU A 164 -20.59 -20.46 -19.13
N ASP A 165 -21.16 -19.93 -18.04
CA ASP A 165 -22.62 -19.88 -17.84
C ASP A 165 -23.31 -19.02 -18.92
N ASP A 166 -22.73 -17.88 -19.30
CA ASP A 166 -23.23 -17.01 -20.36
C ASP A 166 -23.18 -17.71 -21.73
N LEU A 167 -22.08 -18.39 -22.05
CA LEU A 167 -21.96 -19.16 -23.30
C LEU A 167 -23.00 -20.28 -23.39
N ASN A 168 -23.22 -21.02 -22.29
CA ASN A 168 -24.25 -22.06 -22.22
C ASN A 168 -25.67 -21.47 -22.41
N THR A 169 -25.93 -20.31 -21.80
CA THR A 169 -27.22 -19.61 -21.94
C THR A 169 -27.46 -19.16 -23.38
N LEU A 170 -26.42 -18.64 -24.07
CA LEU A 170 -26.50 -18.27 -25.48
C LEU A 170 -26.73 -19.48 -26.39
N GLU A 171 -26.09 -20.62 -26.10
CA GLU A 171 -26.31 -21.87 -26.86
C GLU A 171 -27.76 -22.36 -26.71
N GLN A 172 -28.28 -22.35 -25.48
CA GLN A 172 -29.67 -22.72 -25.21
C GLN A 172 -30.65 -21.80 -25.98
N PHE A 173 -30.45 -20.48 -25.91
CA PHE A 173 -31.30 -19.51 -26.60
C PHE A 173 -31.30 -19.72 -28.12
N ASN A 174 -30.12 -19.97 -28.71
CA ASN A 174 -30.00 -20.26 -30.14
C ASN A 174 -30.72 -21.57 -30.52
N GLY A 175 -30.67 -22.59 -29.65
CA GLY A 175 -31.43 -23.83 -29.79
C GLY A 175 -32.95 -23.60 -29.79
N GLU A 176 -33.46 -22.83 -28.82
CA GLU A 176 -34.87 -22.47 -28.73
C GLU A 176 -35.35 -21.66 -29.95
N LEU A 177 -34.56 -20.70 -30.43
CA LEU A 177 -34.86 -19.96 -31.66
C LEU A 177 -34.96 -20.87 -32.88
N LEU A 178 -34.10 -21.88 -32.98
CA LEU A 178 -34.14 -22.84 -34.08
C LEU A 178 -35.44 -23.67 -34.04
N GLU A 179 -35.90 -24.05 -32.85
CA GLU A 179 -37.15 -24.77 -32.64
C GLU A 179 -38.36 -23.91 -33.03
N ILE A 180 -38.39 -22.65 -32.58
CA ILE A 180 -39.43 -21.67 -32.96
C ILE A 180 -39.47 -21.49 -34.48
N LYS A 181 -38.31 -21.33 -35.14
CA LYS A 181 -38.23 -21.23 -36.62
C LYS A 181 -38.81 -22.47 -37.31
N LYS A 182 -38.52 -23.68 -36.81
CA LYS A 182 -39.08 -24.93 -37.36
C LYS A 182 -40.60 -25.00 -37.16
N LEU A 183 -41.11 -24.58 -36.00
CA LEU A 183 -42.55 -24.54 -35.73
C LEU A 183 -43.27 -23.56 -36.65
N LEU A 184 -42.74 -22.35 -36.84
CA LEU A 184 -43.28 -21.37 -37.78
C LEU A 184 -43.32 -21.91 -39.21
N ALA A 185 -42.24 -22.51 -39.69
CA ALA A 185 -42.19 -23.12 -41.02
C ALA A 185 -43.22 -24.26 -41.18
N SER A 186 -43.42 -25.07 -40.14
CA SER A 186 -44.45 -26.11 -40.12
C SER A 186 -45.86 -25.53 -40.19
N ILE A 187 -46.16 -24.48 -39.42
CA ILE A 187 -47.44 -23.76 -39.44
C ILE A 187 -47.71 -23.15 -40.81
N GLU A 188 -46.73 -22.46 -41.39
CA GLU A 188 -46.84 -21.86 -42.71
C GLU A 188 -47.14 -22.92 -43.78
N SER A 189 -46.44 -24.06 -43.76
CA SER A 189 -46.72 -25.18 -44.66
C SER A 189 -48.13 -25.79 -44.51
N ARG A 190 -48.72 -25.68 -43.31
CA ARG A 190 -50.09 -26.14 -43.04
C ARG A 190 -51.12 -25.13 -43.52
N LEU A 191 -50.87 -23.84 -43.33
CA LEU A 191 -51.72 -22.75 -43.83
C LEU A 191 -51.77 -22.76 -45.36
N SER A 192 -50.63 -22.88 -46.05
CA SER A 192 -50.59 -22.97 -47.51
C SER A 192 -51.37 -24.18 -48.04
N ARG A 193 -51.42 -25.29 -47.29
CA ARG A 193 -52.21 -26.47 -47.64
C ARG A 193 -53.71 -26.30 -47.41
N LEU A 194 -54.12 -25.41 -46.52
CA LEU A 194 -55.53 -25.11 -46.26
C LEU A 194 -56.09 -24.15 -47.31
N ASP A 195 -55.35 -23.11 -47.69
CA ASP A 195 -55.76 -22.16 -48.73
C ASP A 195 -56.04 -22.86 -50.06
N ILE A 196 -55.17 -23.80 -50.48
CA ILE A 196 -55.34 -24.59 -51.71
C ILE A 196 -56.62 -25.45 -51.68
N LYS A 197 -57.10 -25.84 -50.50
CA LYS A 197 -58.26 -26.72 -50.33
C LYS A 197 -59.60 -25.98 -50.27
N THR A 198 -59.56 -24.65 -50.14
CA THR A 198 -60.73 -23.76 -50.11
C THR A 198 -61.02 -23.11 -51.47
N GLU A 199 -60.10 -23.20 -52.43
CA GLU A 199 -60.28 -22.69 -53.81
C GLU A 199 -60.74 -23.77 -54.83
N GLU A 200 -60.86 -25.04 -54.42
CA GLU A 200 -61.51 -26.13 -55.19
C GLU A 200 -62.97 -26.35 -54.77
#